data_AF-R0KIP2-F1
#
_entry.id   AF-R0KIP2-F1
#
_cell.length_a   1.000
_cell.length_b   1.000
_cell.length_c   1.000
_cell.angle_alpha   90.00
_cell.angle_beta   90.00
_cell.angle_gamma   90.00
#
_symmetry.space_group_name_H-M   'P 1'
#
loop_
_entity.id
_entity.type
_entity.pdbx_description
1 polymer ?
#
loop_
_entity_poly.entity_id
_entity_poly.type
_entity_poly.pdbx_seq_one_letter_code
_entity_poly.pdbx_strand_id
1 'polypeptide(L)'
;MADSDPAAKDAPANPSDAPNAPAQSSAQTHDVQSEPAPSTSAQPAPTACAQCGKAPESLKQCIKCHSVSYCNKDCQKVHFKAHKKACPILAQEYVKSHEPKMASRSSGAAKGAARERGLQKWQFDT
;
A
#
# COMPACT_ATOMS: atom_id res chain seq x y z
N MET A 1 31.98 -50.95 13.78
CA MET A 1 31.50 -50.65 15.13
C MET A 1 30.01 -50.31 14.98
N ALA A 2 29.10 -51.29 15.16
CA ALA A 2 28.38 -51.56 16.42
C ALA A 2 27.63 -50.30 16.88
N ASP A 3 26.35 -50.12 16.50
CA ASP A 3 25.12 -50.68 17.09
C ASP A 3 24.57 -49.85 18.27
N SER A 4 23.25 -49.79 18.35
CA SER A 4 22.39 -49.45 19.50
C SER A 4 21.74 -48.05 19.56
N ASP A 5 20.57 -47.97 18.92
CA ASP A 5 19.32 -47.47 19.56
C ASP A 5 19.02 -48.35 20.79
N PRO A 6 18.48 -47.84 21.93
CA PRO A 6 17.03 -48.01 22.12
C PRO A 6 16.26 -47.00 23.01
N ALA A 7 15.01 -46.78 22.60
CA ALA A 7 13.78 -46.88 23.41
C ALA A 7 13.28 -45.73 24.33
N ALA A 8 12.17 -45.12 23.86
CA ALA A 8 10.81 -45.20 24.42
C ALA A 8 10.47 -44.62 25.82
N LYS A 9 9.39 -43.81 25.82
CA LYS A 9 8.22 -43.78 26.74
C LYS A 9 7.66 -42.35 26.79
N ASP A 10 6.38 -42.05 26.89
CA ASP A 10 5.11 -42.73 26.72
C ASP A 10 4.11 -41.56 26.71
N ALA A 11 3.06 -41.66 25.90
CA ALA A 11 1.96 -40.71 25.90
C ALA A 11 1.15 -40.85 27.19
N PRO A 12 0.38 -39.82 27.58
CA PRO A 12 -1.01 -40.16 27.90
C PRO A 12 -2.02 -39.38 27.08
N ALA A 13 -2.94 -40.16 26.52
CA ALA A 13 -4.22 -39.72 26.01
C ALA A 13 -5.09 -39.06 27.11
N ASN A 14 -5.96 -38.13 26.72
CA ASN A 14 -7.26 -38.04 27.37
C ASN A 14 -8.36 -37.71 26.33
N PRO A 15 -9.52 -38.39 26.37
CA PRO A 15 -10.45 -38.50 25.25
C PRO A 15 -11.78 -37.72 25.45
N SER A 16 -12.63 -37.77 24.41
CA SER A 16 -14.11 -37.72 24.48
C SER A 16 -14.71 -36.35 24.83
N ASP A 17 -15.84 -35.86 24.32
CA ASP A 17 -16.94 -36.26 23.43
C ASP A 17 -17.68 -34.91 23.17
N ALA A 18 -18.23 -34.53 22.03
CA ALA A 18 -19.49 -35.03 21.47
C ALA A 18 -19.95 -34.05 20.35
N PRO A 19 -20.90 -34.44 19.48
CA PRO A 19 -21.18 -33.80 18.19
C PRO A 19 -22.45 -32.93 18.17
N ASN A 20 -22.56 -32.04 17.17
CA ASN A 20 -23.88 -31.59 16.72
C ASN A 20 -23.89 -31.30 15.21
N ALA A 21 -24.61 -32.14 14.48
CA ALA A 21 -25.16 -31.84 13.15
C ALA A 21 -26.64 -31.46 13.33
N PRO A 22 -27.22 -30.70 12.38
CA PRO A 22 -28.09 -31.33 11.37
C PRO A 22 -27.90 -30.73 9.95
N ALA A 23 -27.97 -31.54 8.88
CA ALA A 23 -29.07 -31.64 7.89
C ALA A 23 -29.52 -30.29 7.26
N GLN A 24 -29.75 -30.06 5.96
CA GLN A 24 -29.91 -30.88 4.75
C GLN A 24 -30.01 -29.89 3.54
N SER A 25 -29.60 -30.35 2.35
CA SER A 25 -30.16 -30.08 1.00
C SER A 25 -30.51 -28.64 0.56
N SER A 26 -29.94 -28.18 -0.57
CA SER A 26 -30.67 -27.94 -1.83
C SER A 26 -29.79 -27.26 -2.89
N ALA A 27 -30.02 -27.67 -4.13
CA ALA A 27 -29.35 -27.21 -5.35
C ALA A 27 -29.36 -25.69 -5.54
N GLN A 28 -28.28 -25.13 -6.10
CA GLN A 28 -28.39 -24.07 -7.11
C GLN A 28 -27.09 -23.88 -7.89
N THR A 29 -27.24 -24.19 -9.18
CA THR A 29 -26.50 -23.73 -10.36
C THR A 29 -25.88 -22.33 -10.21
N HIS A 30 -24.58 -22.20 -10.47
CA HIS A 30 -24.03 -20.93 -10.97
C HIS A 30 -23.87 -21.06 -12.48
N ASP A 31 -24.93 -20.68 -13.18
CA ASP A 31 -24.94 -20.37 -14.61
C ASP A 31 -24.49 -18.91 -14.82
N VAL A 32 -24.04 -18.61 -16.04
CA VAL A 32 -23.84 -17.28 -16.66
C VAL A 32 -22.55 -16.51 -16.29
N GLN A 33 -21.46 -16.65 -17.07
CA GLN A 33 -21.16 -15.91 -18.31
C GLN A 33 -21.01 -14.40 -18.10
N SER A 34 -19.77 -13.91 -18.20
CA SER A 34 -19.33 -12.92 -19.21
C SER A 34 -18.07 -12.20 -18.74
N GLU A 35 -17.02 -12.30 -19.56
CA GLU A 35 -16.01 -11.25 -19.65
C GLU A 35 -16.69 -9.90 -19.87
N PRO A 36 -16.12 -8.82 -19.30
CA PRO A 36 -15.48 -7.92 -20.25
C PRO A 36 -14.07 -7.53 -19.82
N ALA A 37 -13.11 -7.77 -20.71
CA ALA A 37 -11.95 -6.91 -20.82
C ALA A 37 -12.42 -5.43 -20.86
N PRO A 38 -11.70 -4.55 -20.16
CA PRO A 38 -10.97 -3.57 -20.95
C PRO A 38 -9.49 -3.59 -20.61
N SER A 39 -8.70 -3.80 -21.65
CA SER A 39 -7.34 -3.29 -21.77
C SER A 39 -7.34 -1.79 -21.48
N THR A 40 -7.07 -1.45 -20.24
CA THR A 40 -6.59 -0.13 -19.87
C THR A 40 -5.63 -0.36 -18.71
N SER A 41 -4.39 0.06 -18.90
CA SER A 41 -3.34 0.06 -17.89
C SER A 41 -3.64 1.09 -16.79
N ALA A 42 -4.86 1.08 -16.24
CA ALA A 42 -5.28 1.90 -15.12
C ALA A 42 -5.25 1.05 -13.86
N GLN A 43 -4.22 1.30 -13.06
CA GLN A 43 -4.07 0.83 -11.69
C GLN A 43 -5.41 0.99 -10.94
N PRO A 44 -5.87 0.00 -10.15
CA PRO A 44 -7.08 0.16 -9.34
C PRO A 44 -6.86 1.29 -8.33
N ALA A 45 -7.46 2.44 -8.59
CA ALA A 45 -7.44 3.55 -7.65
C ALA A 45 -8.06 3.06 -6.33
N PRO A 46 -7.47 3.38 -5.16
CA PRO A 46 -8.00 2.88 -3.91
C PRO A 46 -9.37 3.50 -3.66
N THR A 47 -10.41 2.67 -3.67
CA THR A 47 -11.83 3.07 -3.59
C THR A 47 -12.29 3.40 -2.18
N ALA A 48 -11.48 3.07 -1.15
CA ALA A 48 -11.84 3.25 0.25
C ALA A 48 -10.68 3.84 1.08
N CYS A 49 -11.03 4.51 2.17
CA CYS A 49 -10.08 5.04 3.14
C CYS A 49 -9.40 3.89 3.88
N ALA A 50 -8.07 3.83 3.84
CA ALA A 50 -7.30 2.77 4.51
C ALA A 50 -7.47 2.73 6.04
N GLN A 51 -7.93 3.83 6.66
CA GLN A 51 -8.11 3.89 8.11
C GLN A 51 -9.54 3.61 8.57
N CYS A 52 -10.55 4.13 7.87
CA CYS A 52 -11.94 4.08 8.32
C CYS A 52 -12.85 3.27 7.39
N GLY A 53 -12.33 2.72 6.29
CA GLY A 53 -13.07 1.90 5.33
C GLY A 53 -14.13 2.66 4.52
N LYS A 54 -14.35 3.96 4.79
CA LYS A 54 -15.34 4.78 4.09
C LYS A 54 -14.83 5.14 2.70
N ALA A 55 -15.73 5.13 1.72
CA ALA A 55 -15.50 5.57 0.35
C ALA A 55 -16.22 6.90 0.08
N PRO A 56 -15.77 8.05 0.65
CA PRO A 56 -16.35 9.33 0.28
C PRO A 56 -16.07 9.65 -1.20
N GLU A 57 -16.74 10.65 -1.77
CA GLU A 57 -16.45 11.05 -3.16
C GLU A 57 -15.05 11.68 -3.32
N SER A 58 -14.46 12.21 -2.25
CA SER A 58 -13.15 12.90 -2.29
C SER A 58 -12.09 12.22 -1.40
N LEU A 59 -11.55 11.10 -1.87
CA LEU A 59 -10.38 10.49 -1.24
C LEU A 59 -9.09 11.17 -1.70
N LYS A 60 -8.20 11.43 -0.75
CA LYS A 60 -6.87 11.96 -1.01
C LYS A 60 -5.85 10.85 -0.88
N GLN A 61 -5.09 10.62 -1.94
CA GLN A 61 -3.98 9.69 -1.93
C GLN A 61 -2.80 10.23 -1.10
N CYS A 62 -1.97 9.33 -0.59
CA CYS A 62 -0.73 9.72 0.07
C CYS A 62 0.22 10.36 -0.94
N ILE A 63 0.55 11.64 -0.74
CA ILE A 63 1.41 12.43 -1.66
C ILE A 63 2.78 11.77 -1.94
N LYS A 64 3.27 10.93 -1.02
CA LYS A 64 4.59 10.30 -1.14
C LYS A 64 4.58 9.06 -2.02
N CYS A 65 3.60 8.18 -1.82
CA CYS A 65 3.59 6.87 -2.47
C CYS A 65 2.41 6.64 -3.40
N HIS A 66 1.37 7.48 -3.33
CA HIS A 66 0.11 7.40 -4.06
C HIS A 66 -0.64 6.05 -4.02
N SER A 67 -0.13 5.03 -3.31
CA SER A 67 -0.76 3.70 -3.25
C SER A 67 -1.93 3.58 -2.27
N VAL A 68 -2.02 4.45 -1.26
CA VAL A 68 -3.08 4.41 -0.23
C VAL A 68 -3.85 5.71 -0.20
N SER A 69 -5.17 5.59 -0.02
CA SER A 69 -6.10 6.72 0.01
C SER A 69 -6.69 6.93 1.40
N TYR A 70 -6.95 8.20 1.73
CA TYR A 70 -7.55 8.62 2.99
C TYR A 70 -8.67 9.63 2.73
N CYS A 71 -9.74 9.56 3.50
CA CYS A 71 -10.79 10.59 3.45
C CYS A 71 -10.28 11.94 3.97
N ASN A 72 -9.44 11.93 5.00
CA ASN A 72 -8.95 13.11 5.68
C ASN A 72 -7.53 12.92 6.22
N LYS A 73 -6.87 14.04 6.55
CA LYS A 73 -5.51 14.06 7.11
C LYS A 73 -5.43 13.43 8.50
N ASP A 74 -6.54 13.43 9.25
CA ASP A 74 -6.64 12.72 10.53
C ASP A 74 -6.48 11.19 10.34
N CYS A 75 -7.28 10.62 9.44
CA CYS A 75 -7.17 9.21 9.05
C CYS A 75 -5.77 8.82 8.57
N GLN A 76 -5.11 9.71 7.81
CA GLN A 76 -3.71 9.51 7.42
C GLN A 76 -2.77 9.45 8.63
N LYS A 77 -2.92 10.34 9.61
CA LYS A 77 -2.07 10.38 10.82
C LYS A 77 -2.24 9.14 11.68
N VAL A 78 -3.46 8.66 11.88
CA VAL A 78 -3.71 7.46 12.67
C VAL A 78 -3.12 6.23 11.98
N HIS A 79 -3.35 6.09 10.66
CA HIS A 79 -2.76 4.99 9.88
C HIS A 79 -1.23 5.14 9.67
N PHE A 80 -0.66 6.33 9.89
CA PHE A 80 0.75 6.61 9.62
C PHE A 80 1.70 5.69 10.39
N LYS A 81 1.36 5.26 11.61
CA LYS A 81 2.22 4.35 12.40
C LYS A 81 2.46 3.02 11.69
N ALA A 82 1.41 2.44 11.11
CA ALA A 82 1.50 1.23 10.28
C ALA A 82 2.09 1.55 8.90
N HIS A 83 1.65 2.64 8.28
CA HIS A 83 2.07 3.01 6.93
C HIS A 83 3.54 3.45 6.84
N LYS A 84 4.14 4.00 7.90
CA LYS A 84 5.50 4.59 7.87
C LYS A 84 6.57 3.65 7.30
N LYS A 85 6.44 2.34 7.55
CA LYS A 85 7.40 1.33 7.08
C LYS A 85 7.19 0.97 5.60
N ALA A 86 5.93 0.91 5.15
CA ALA A 86 5.58 0.60 3.77
C ALA A 86 5.66 1.83 2.83
N CYS A 87 5.40 3.03 3.35
CA CYS A 87 5.40 4.29 2.60
C CYS A 87 6.64 4.50 1.72
N PRO A 88 7.89 4.35 2.20
CA PRO A 88 9.07 4.55 1.35
C PRO A 88 9.19 3.49 0.25
N ILE A 89 8.87 2.22 0.53
CA ILE A 89 8.93 1.14 -0.46
C ILE A 89 7.93 1.41 -1.59
N LEU A 90 6.69 1.72 -1.22
CA LEU A 90 5.64 2.06 -2.16
C LEU A 90 5.94 3.35 -2.96
N ALA A 91 6.64 4.32 -2.35
CA ALA A 91 7.07 5.52 -3.04
C ALA A 91 8.14 5.24 -4.09
N GLN A 92 9.08 4.34 -3.82
CA GLN A 92 10.07 3.91 -4.82
C GLN A 92 9.39 3.20 -6.00
N GLU A 93 8.44 2.30 -5.71
CA GLU A 93 7.64 1.63 -6.74
C GLU A 93 6.82 2.62 -7.56
N TYR A 94 6.23 3.63 -6.91
CA TYR A 94 5.52 4.70 -7.61
C TYR A 94 6.46 5.47 -8.54
N VAL A 95 7.65 5.88 -8.10
CA VAL A 95 8.62 6.60 -8.96
C VAL A 95 9.13 5.72 -10.12
N LYS A 96 9.32 4.42 -9.88
CA LYS A 96 9.77 3.48 -10.91
C LYS A 96 8.73 3.25 -11.98
N SER A 97 7.46 3.13 -11.59
CA SER A 97 6.33 2.87 -12.50
C SER A 97 5.81 4.14 -13.16
N HIS A 98 5.76 5.23 -12.41
CA HIS A 98 5.40 6.55 -12.88
C HIS A 98 6.67 7.30 -13.27
N GLU A 99 7.25 6.94 -14.42
CA GLU A 99 8.39 7.65 -15.01
C GLU A 99 8.07 9.15 -14.93
N PRO A 100 8.83 9.93 -14.13
CA PRO A 100 8.70 11.36 -14.21
C PRO A 100 9.18 11.69 -15.61
N LYS A 101 8.23 11.94 -16.52
CA LYS A 101 8.51 12.69 -17.74
C LYS A 101 8.95 14.04 -17.23
N MET A 102 10.25 14.13 -16.93
CA MET A 102 10.91 15.34 -16.52
C MET A 102 10.47 16.32 -17.59
N ALA A 103 9.60 17.26 -17.22
CA ALA A 103 9.42 18.45 -17.99
C ALA A 103 10.84 18.99 -18.06
N SER A 104 11.48 18.78 -19.21
CA SER A 104 12.77 19.34 -19.51
C SER A 104 12.61 20.77 -19.10
N ARG A 105 13.22 21.15 -17.98
CA ARG A 105 13.36 22.54 -17.62
C ARG A 105 14.26 22.99 -18.75
N SER A 106 13.62 23.48 -19.81
CA SER A 106 14.27 23.89 -21.03
C SER A 106 15.49 24.63 -20.56
N SER A 107 16.66 24.11 -20.87
CA SER A 107 17.90 24.85 -20.71
C SER A 107 17.81 25.98 -21.73
N GLY A 108 16.96 26.95 -21.40
CA GLY A 108 16.78 28.21 -22.08
C GLY A 108 18.00 29.01 -21.72
N ALA A 109 19.00 28.91 -22.59
CA ALA A 109 20.12 29.81 -22.66
C ALA A 109 19.67 31.25 -22.47
N ALA A 110 20.30 31.96 -21.54
CA ALA A 110 20.36 33.41 -21.61
C ALA A 110 21.75 33.85 -21.14
N LYS A 111 22.40 34.55 -22.06
CA LYS A 111 23.72 35.15 -21.99
C LYS A 111 23.92 35.95 -20.69
N GLY A 112 25.17 35.98 -20.23
CA GLY A 112 25.58 36.78 -19.09
C GLY A 112 25.17 38.25 -19.21
N ALA A 113 24.55 38.76 -18.15
CA ALA A 113 24.72 40.09 -17.57
C ALA A 113 23.71 40.23 -16.41
N ALA A 114 24.19 40.70 -15.25
CA ALA A 114 23.42 41.21 -14.12
C ALA A 114 22.60 40.22 -13.25
N ARG A 115 23.20 39.74 -12.15
CA ARG A 115 22.45 39.45 -10.90
C ARG A 115 23.25 39.62 -9.60
N GLU A 116 24.13 40.62 -9.54
CA GLU A 116 25.01 40.90 -8.39
C GLU A 116 24.30 41.59 -7.19
N ARG A 117 23.03 41.27 -6.90
CA ARG A 117 22.33 41.89 -5.76
C ARG A 117 21.28 40.96 -5.14
N GLY A 118 21.68 39.75 -4.78
CA GLY A 118 20.76 38.76 -4.18
C GLY A 118 21.31 37.91 -3.05
N LEU A 119 22.58 38.07 -2.62
CA LEU A 119 23.21 37.15 -1.66
C LEU A 119 23.76 37.81 -0.37
N GLN A 120 23.68 39.14 -0.21
CA GLN A 120 24.30 39.84 0.92
C GLN A 120 23.34 40.26 2.06
N LYS A 121 22.04 39.99 1.96
CA LYS A 121 21.05 40.39 2.99
C LYS A 121 20.70 39.22 3.91
N TRP A 122 21.69 38.73 4.65
CA TRP A 122 21.52 37.83 5.80
C TRP A 122 22.62 38.09 6.85
N GLN A 123 22.94 39.36 7.08
CA GLN A 123 23.73 39.78 8.23
C GLN A 123 22.90 40.79 9.03
N PHE A 124 23.01 40.65 10.35
CA PHE A 124 22.01 40.90 11.37
C PHE A 124 21.64 42.37 11.60
N ASP A 125 20.40 42.54 12.05
CA ASP A 125 19.84 43.69 12.75
C ASP A 125 20.50 43.82 14.15
N THR A 126 21.13 44.96 14.44
CA THR A 126 21.49 45.46 15.78
C THR A 126 21.24 46.96 15.83
#